data_AF-A0A2M8WWM8-F1
#
_entry.id   AF-A0A2M8WWM8-F1
#
_cell.length_a   1.000
_cell.length_b   1.000
_cell.length_c   1.000
_cell.angle_alpha   90.00
_cell.angle_beta   90.00
_cell.angle_gamma   90.00
#
_symmetry.space_group_name_H-M   'P 1'
#
loop_
_entity.id
_entity.type
_entity.pdbx_description
1 polymer ?
#
loop_
_entity_poly.entity_id
_entity_poly.type
_entity_poly.pdbx_seq_one_letter_code
_entity_poly.pdbx_strand_id
1 'polypeptide(L)'
;MTCMQIPKDALIVGHWYVGRGRNANIGMWTGQDFLVLAESGQKVGPGSRDWVRDWGVKREPYFQPDGGCFQPFKVVDMGTVNAALGERDYALTMTFD
;
A
#
# COMPACT_ATOMS: atom_id res chain seq x y z
N MET A 1 -11.06 -6.87 -19.28
CA MET A 1 -9.75 -7.47 -18.94
C MET A 1 -9.86 -8.06 -17.55
N THR A 2 -9.69 -9.37 -17.41
CA THR A 2 -9.50 -10.03 -16.11
C THR A 2 -8.03 -9.88 -15.74
N CYS A 3 -7.70 -8.94 -14.84
CA CYS A 3 -6.37 -8.87 -14.26
C CYS A 3 -6.23 -10.03 -13.26
N MET A 4 -5.36 -11.00 -13.56
CA MET A 4 -5.07 -12.09 -12.63
C MET A 4 -4.27 -11.55 -11.45
N GLN A 5 -4.60 -11.99 -10.24
CA GLN A 5 -3.81 -11.62 -9.07
C GLN A 5 -2.43 -12.25 -9.12
N ILE A 6 -1.41 -11.51 -8.68
CA ILE A 6 -0.06 -12.03 -8.50
C ILE A 6 -0.10 -13.09 -7.38
N PRO A 7 0.40 -14.32 -7.62
CA PRO A 7 0.48 -15.35 -6.59
C PRO A 7 1.23 -14.86 -5.33
N LYS A 8 0.75 -15.27 -4.15
CA LYS A 8 1.30 -14.81 -2.86
C LYS A 8 2.79 -15.09 -2.70
N ASP A 9 3.25 -16.24 -3.19
CA ASP A 9 4.65 -16.69 -3.18
C ASP A 9 5.56 -15.93 -4.16
N ALA A 10 4.98 -15.23 -5.15
CA ALA A 10 5.69 -14.34 -6.06
C ALA A 10 5.85 -12.90 -5.52
N LEU A 11 5.29 -12.61 -4.34
CA LEU A 11 5.41 -11.28 -3.73
C LEU A 11 6.76 -11.13 -3.02
N ILE A 12 7.39 -9.98 -3.22
CA ILE A 12 8.71 -9.64 -2.67
C ILE A 12 8.50 -8.66 -1.51
N VAL A 13 9.09 -8.98 -0.35
CA VAL A 13 9.01 -8.12 0.85
C VAL A 13 9.56 -6.73 0.54
N GLY A 14 8.87 -5.70 1.01
CA GLY A 14 9.23 -4.29 0.81
C GLY A 14 8.85 -3.73 -0.55
N HIS A 15 8.33 -4.54 -1.47
CA HIS A 15 7.83 -4.03 -2.76
C HIS A 15 6.41 -3.51 -2.64
N TRP A 16 6.11 -2.51 -3.45
CA TRP A 16 4.79 -1.92 -3.58
C TRP A 16 4.03 -2.53 -4.76
N TYR A 17 2.73 -2.69 -4.60
CA TYR A 17 1.87 -3.32 -5.59
C TYR A 17 0.63 -2.47 -5.83
N VAL A 18 0.27 -2.30 -7.10
CA VAL A 18 -1.06 -1.88 -7.51
C VAL A 18 -1.99 -3.07 -7.40
N GLY A 19 -3.13 -2.87 -6.75
CA GLY A 19 -4.10 -3.91 -6.49
C GLY A 19 -5.49 -3.36 -6.21
N ARG A 20 -6.37 -4.24 -5.76
CA ARG A 20 -7.68 -3.91 -5.22
C ARG A 20 -7.70 -4.30 -3.75
N GLY A 21 -7.66 -3.31 -2.86
CA GLY A 21 -7.81 -3.47 -1.43
C GLY A 21 -9.17 -3.01 -0.92
N ARG A 22 -9.39 -3.15 0.38
CA ARG A 22 -10.57 -2.62 1.06
C ARG A 22 -10.48 -1.11 1.29
N ASN A 23 -9.28 -0.63 1.62
CA ASN A 23 -9.01 0.74 2.02
C ASN A 23 -8.18 1.50 0.98
N ALA A 24 -7.37 0.82 0.16
CA ALA A 24 -6.55 1.47 -0.87
C ALA A 24 -6.25 0.54 -2.05
N ASN A 25 -5.74 1.12 -3.14
CA ASN A 25 -5.34 0.39 -4.36
C ASN A 25 -3.81 0.22 -4.50
N ILE A 26 -3.04 0.69 -3.52
CA ILE A 26 -1.58 0.58 -3.49
C ILE A 26 -1.18 0.10 -2.10
N GLY A 27 -0.37 -0.96 -2.04
CA GLY A 27 0.08 -1.52 -0.77
C GLY A 27 1.48 -2.12 -0.84
N MET A 28 2.22 -2.02 0.25
CA MET A 28 3.56 -2.62 0.40
C MET A 28 3.46 -3.99 1.05
N TRP A 29 4.07 -5.01 0.44
CA TRP A 29 4.06 -6.36 1.00
C TRP A 29 5.06 -6.53 2.15
N THR A 30 4.61 -7.04 3.31
CA THR A 30 5.46 -7.27 4.48
C THR A 30 5.98 -8.71 4.60
N GLY A 31 5.49 -9.63 3.77
CA GLY A 31 5.64 -11.08 3.97
C GLY A 31 4.41 -11.73 4.61
N GLN A 32 3.53 -10.93 5.24
CA GLN A 32 2.29 -11.41 5.87
C GLN A 32 1.05 -10.68 5.33
N ASP A 33 1.14 -9.36 5.21
CA ASP A 33 0.05 -8.45 4.83
C ASP A 33 0.55 -7.30 3.94
N PHE A 34 -0.39 -6.56 3.38
CA PHE A 34 -0.13 -5.31 2.69
C PHE A 34 -0.30 -4.14 3.65
N LEU A 35 0.71 -3.28 3.76
CA LEU A 35 0.57 -1.97 4.41
C LEU A 35 -0.01 -0.98 3.40
N VAL A 36 -1.14 -0.38 3.73
CA VAL A 36 -1.81 0.61 2.88
C VAL A 36 -2.00 1.92 3.65
N LEU A 37 -1.88 3.05 2.94
CA LEU A 37 -2.23 4.36 3.46
C LEU A 37 -3.72 4.61 3.25
N ALA A 38 -4.45 4.87 4.33
CA ALA A 38 -5.89 5.10 4.27
C ALA A 38 -6.38 5.95 5.42
N GLU A 39 -7.51 6.63 5.22
CA GLU A 39 -8.23 7.29 6.30
C GLU A 39 -8.71 6.27 7.33
N SER A 40 -8.48 6.58 8.60
CA SER A 40 -9.00 5.90 9.76
C SER A 40 -9.86 6.86 10.57
N GLY A 41 -10.96 6.37 11.12
CA GLY A 41 -11.74 7.13 12.09
C GLY A 41 -11.13 6.93 13.47
N GLN A 42 -10.80 8.01 14.16
CA GLN A 42 -10.47 7.99 15.58
C GLN A 42 -11.67 8.49 16.38
N LYS A 43 -12.12 7.69 17.35
CA LYS A 43 -13.18 8.11 18.26
C LYS A 43 -12.61 9.10 19.27
N VAL A 44 -13.18 10.29 19.33
CA VAL A 44 -12.68 11.40 20.18
C VAL A 44 -13.61 11.73 21.34
N GLY A 45 -14.78 11.09 21.41
CA GLY A 45 -15.78 11.33 22.46
C GLY A 45 -16.84 10.23 22.55
N PRO A 46 -17.75 10.31 23.55
CA PRO A 46 -18.77 9.30 23.80
C PRO A 46 -19.93 9.35 22.80
N GLY A 47 -20.13 10.47 22.11
CA GLY A 47 -21.20 10.68 21.14
C GLY A 47 -21.08 9.76 19.92
N SER A 48 -22.22 9.45 19.30
CA SER A 48 -22.27 8.61 18.10
C SER A 48 -21.58 9.23 16.88
N ARG A 49 -21.37 10.56 16.89
CA ARG A 49 -20.72 11.33 15.83
C ARG A 49 -19.32 11.83 16.18
N ASP A 50 -18.79 11.46 17.33
CA ASP A 50 -17.50 11.94 17.83
C ASP A 50 -16.35 11.16 17.19
N TRP A 51 -16.21 11.30 15.88
CA TRP A 51 -15.16 10.68 15.08
C TRP A 51 -14.44 11.73 14.26
N VAL A 52 -13.11 11.74 14.35
CA VAL A 52 -12.24 12.55 13.49
C VAL A 52 -11.56 11.62 12.51
N ARG A 53 -11.40 12.07 11.26
CA ARG A 53 -10.64 11.34 10.25
C ARG A 53 -9.17 11.68 10.40
N ASP A 54 -8.33 10.66 10.40
CA ASP A 54 -6.88 10.80 10.35
C ASP A 54 -6.27 9.80 9.36
N TRP A 55 -5.15 10.16 8.76
CA TRP A 55 -4.43 9.30 7.84
C TRP A 55 -3.52 8.36 8.62
N GLY A 56 -3.59 7.07 8.30
CA GLY A 56 -2.75 6.08 8.94
C GLY A 56 -2.39 4.91 8.05
N VAL A 57 -1.56 4.03 8.59
CA VAL A 57 -1.21 2.76 7.97
C VAL A 57 -2.20 1.69 8.42
N LYS A 58 -2.85 1.03 7.47
CA LYS A 58 -3.69 -0.15 7.73
C LYS A 58 -3.05 -1.39 7.15
N ARG A 59 -3.37 -2.54 7.74
CA ARG A 59 -2.94 -3.86 7.29
C ARG A 59 -4.07 -4.52 6.50
N GLU A 60 -3.76 -5.03 5.33
CA GLU A 60 -4.69 -5.76 4.49
C GLU A 60 -4.11 -7.14 4.13
N PRO A 61 -4.70 -8.24 4.61
CA PRO A 61 -4.22 -9.57 4.27
C PRO A 61 -4.40 -9.84 2.77
N TYR A 62 -3.49 -10.64 2.21
CA TYR A 62 -3.59 -11.16 0.85
C TYR A 62 -4.95 -11.82 0.61
N PHE A 63 -5.62 -11.47 -0.48
CA PHE A 63 -6.94 -11.96 -0.83
C PHE A 63 -6.93 -13.46 -1.16
N GLN A 64 -7.80 -14.20 -0.49
CA GLN A 64 -8.10 -15.61 -0.70
C GLN A 64 -9.62 -15.81 -0.74
N PRO A 65 -10.12 -16.91 -1.33
CA PRO A 65 -11.56 -17.16 -1.37
C PRO A 65 -12.24 -17.21 0.00
N ASP A 66 -11.51 -17.57 1.04
CA ASP A 66 -11.96 -17.73 2.42
C ASP A 66 -11.60 -16.54 3.33
N GLY A 67 -10.88 -15.52 2.84
CA GLY A 67 -10.46 -14.39 3.66
C GLY A 67 -9.49 -13.41 3.00
N GLY A 68 -9.08 -12.40 3.75
CA GLY A 68 -8.24 -11.32 3.24
C GLY A 68 -8.96 -10.38 2.28
N CYS A 69 -8.29 -9.30 1.88
CA CYS A 69 -8.95 -8.24 1.11
C CYS A 69 -8.09 -7.55 0.05
N PHE A 70 -6.76 -7.71 0.07
CA PHE A 70 -5.91 -7.06 -0.93
C PHE A 70 -5.54 -8.03 -2.05
N GLN A 71 -5.93 -7.68 -3.28
CA GLN A 71 -5.65 -8.44 -4.49
C GLN A 71 -4.59 -7.71 -5.34
N PRO A 72 -3.31 -8.14 -5.34
CA PRO A 72 -2.25 -7.48 -6.09
C PRO A 72 -2.30 -7.85 -7.57
N PHE A 73 -2.10 -6.88 -8.48
CA PHE A 73 -2.14 -7.12 -9.93
C PHE A 73 -0.85 -6.73 -10.65
N LYS A 74 -0.10 -5.76 -10.12
CA LYS A 74 1.13 -5.27 -10.74
C LYS A 74 2.10 -4.77 -9.67
N VAL A 75 3.39 -5.06 -9.81
CA VAL A 75 4.43 -4.39 -9.02
C VAL A 75 4.52 -2.92 -9.44
N VAL A 76 4.63 -2.03 -8.47
CA VAL A 76 4.96 -0.63 -8.72
C VAL A 76 6.47 -0.58 -8.91
N ASP A 77 6.90 -0.28 -10.13
CA ASP A 77 8.28 0.14 -10.37
C ASP A 77 8.43 1.57 -9.85
N MET A 78 9.19 1.74 -8.77
CA MET A 78 9.45 3.07 -8.19
C MET A 78 10.68 3.74 -8.84
N GLY A 79 11.28 3.12 -9.86
CA GLY A 79 12.54 3.54 -10.42
C GLY A 79 13.70 3.38 -9.42
N THR A 80 14.89 3.83 -9.83
CA THR A 80 16.07 3.86 -8.97
C THR A 80 16.30 5.27 -8.46
N VAL A 81 16.28 5.47 -7.13
CA VAL A 81 16.68 6.75 -6.54
C VAL A 81 18.21 6.81 -6.51
N ASN A 82 18.79 7.57 -7.43
CA ASN A 82 20.23 7.81 -7.51
C ASN A 82 20.54 9.20 -6.94
N ALA A 83 20.38 9.35 -5.62
CA ALA A 83 20.72 10.58 -4.91
C ALA A 83 21.93 10.33 -4.01
N ALA A 84 22.99 11.12 -4.18
CA ALA A 84 24.13 11.08 -3.27
C ALA A 84 23.67 11.56 -1.88
N LEU A 85 23.94 10.75 -0.85
CA LEU A 85 23.69 11.12 0.55
C LEU A 85 24.57 12.34 0.90
N GLY A 86 24.03 13.55 0.77
CA GLY A 86 24.77 14.77 1.12
C GLY A 86 24.11 16.09 0.74
N GLU A 87 23.33 16.15 -0.33
CA GLU A 87 22.66 17.38 -0.73
C GLU A 87 21.23 17.43 -0.17
N ARG A 88 20.95 18.49 0.58
CA ARG A 88 19.76 18.64 1.43
C ARG A 88 18.45 18.88 0.68
N ASP A 89 18.43 18.75 -0.64
CA ASP A 89 17.26 19.01 -1.46
C ASP A 89 16.97 17.77 -2.32
N TYR A 90 15.97 16.98 -1.91
CA TYR A 90 15.50 15.83 -2.67
C TYR A 90 14.78 16.31 -3.94
N ALA A 91 15.52 16.56 -5.01
CA ALA A 91 14.96 16.64 -6.36
C ALA A 91 14.80 15.21 -6.91
N LEU A 92 13.57 14.68 -6.85
CA LEU A 92 13.22 13.41 -7.49
C LEU A 92 13.33 13.58 -9.01
N THR A 93 14.46 13.16 -9.59
CA THR A 93 14.59 13.04 -11.04
C THR A 93 14.13 11.64 -11.41
N MET A 94 12.91 11.54 -11.95
CA MET A 94 12.37 10.29 -12.50
C MET A 94 12.63 10.25 -14.01
N THR A 95 13.32 9.22 -14.48
CA THR A 95 13.43 8.89 -15.90
C THR A 95 12.50 7.74 -16.23
N PHE A 96 11.74 7.88 -17.32
CA PHE A 96 10.89 6.83 -17.86
C PHE A 96 11.47 6.43 -19.23
N ASP A 97 11.68 5.13 -19.45
CA ASP A 97 12.05 4.54 -20.74
C ASP A 97 10.82 4.44 -21.68
#